data_AF-A0A6G9Y6Z2-F1
#
_entry.id   AF-A0A6G9Y6Z2-F1
#
_cell.length_a   1.000
_cell.length_b   1.000
_cell.length_c   1.000
_cell.angle_alpha   90.00
_cell.angle_beta   90.00
_cell.angle_gamma   90.00
#
_symmetry.space_group_name_H-M   'P 1'
#
loop_
_entity.id
_entity.type
_entity.pdbx_description
1 polymer ?
#
loop_
_entity_poly.entity_id
_entity_poly.type
_entity_poly.pdbx_seq_one_letter_code
_entity_poly.pdbx_strand_id
1 'polypeptide(L)'
;MAEDERTAVGFALGARVRVTVDADGVVIDTRIDLEPDEVSYEQLALALTVAAQQARDLLVVAESTSLAAQPDSGEQSQVSHR
;
A
#
# COMPACT_ATOMS: atom_id res chain seq x y z
N MET A 1 -6.36 21.36 0.17
CA MET A 1 -5.14 20.54 0.17
C MET A 1 -5.60 19.16 -0.18
N ALA A 2 -5.28 18.67 -1.38
CA ALA A 2 -5.52 17.27 -1.70
C ALA A 2 -4.31 16.53 -1.13
N GLU A 3 -4.44 16.07 0.11
CA GLU A 3 -3.47 15.18 0.73
C GLU A 3 -3.47 13.89 -0.11
N ASP A 4 -2.28 13.40 -0.44
CA ASP A 4 -2.05 12.25 -1.31
C ASP A 4 -3.00 11.09 -0.96
N GLU A 5 -4.01 10.84 -1.81
CA GLU A 5 -5.10 9.87 -1.58
C GLU A 5 -4.62 8.40 -1.72
N ARG A 6 -3.32 8.17 -1.50
CA ARG A 6 -2.70 6.86 -1.64
C ARG A 6 -2.91 6.05 -0.38
N THR A 7 -3.50 4.88 -0.57
CA THR A 7 -3.65 3.87 0.48
C THR A 7 -3.13 2.54 -0.03
N ALA A 8 -2.59 1.72 0.87
CA ALA A 8 -2.21 0.34 0.60
C ALA A 8 -2.90 -0.60 1.59
N VAL A 9 -3.13 -1.84 1.15
CA VAL A 9 -3.89 -2.82 1.92
C VAL A 9 -3.11 -4.13 2.01
N GLY A 10 -2.89 -4.60 3.23
CA GLY A 10 -2.27 -5.88 3.53
C GLY A 10 -3.27 -6.86 4.14
N PHE A 11 -2.94 -8.15 4.04
CA PHE A 11 -3.83 -9.25 4.38
C PHE A 11 -3.10 -10.35 5.16
N ALA A 12 -3.79 -11.00 6.08
CA ALA A 12 -3.32 -12.20 6.75
C ALA A 12 -4.47 -13.21 6.95
N LEU A 13 -4.13 -14.43 7.36
CA LEU A 13 -5.09 -15.52 7.61
C LEU A 13 -6.06 -15.75 6.44
N GLY A 14 -5.54 -15.81 5.20
CA GLY A 14 -6.39 -16.02 4.02
C GLY A 14 -7.37 -14.88 3.75
N ALA A 15 -6.94 -13.63 3.96
CA ALA A 15 -7.72 -12.41 3.82
C ALA A 15 -8.79 -12.14 4.89
N ARG A 16 -8.83 -12.93 5.96
CA ARG A 16 -9.69 -12.69 7.13
C ARG A 16 -9.23 -11.54 8.00
N VAL A 17 -7.93 -11.24 8.01
CA VAL A 17 -7.39 -10.03 8.64
C VAL A 17 -6.93 -9.09 7.54
N ARG A 18 -7.41 -7.85 7.58
CA ARG A 18 -7.13 -6.81 6.61
C ARG A 18 -6.73 -5.52 7.32
N VAL A 19 -5.62 -4.92 6.87
CA VAL A 19 -5.12 -3.65 7.40
C VAL A 19 -4.93 -2.70 6.23
N THR A 20 -5.48 -1.49 6.34
CA THR A 20 -5.29 -0.41 5.37
C THR A 20 -4.40 0.65 5.99
N VAL A 21 -3.38 1.09 5.24
CA VAL A 21 -2.51 2.20 5.61
C VAL A 21 -2.65 3.35 4.62
N ASP A 22 -2.42 4.57 5.08
CA ASP A 22 -2.29 5.76 4.24
C ASP A 22 -0.89 5.90 3.62
N ALA A 23 -0.65 7.03 2.96
CA ALA A 23 0.60 7.38 2.29
C ALA A 23 1.79 7.56 3.25
N ASP A 24 1.55 7.82 4.54
CA ASP A 24 2.59 7.89 5.58
C ASP A 24 2.85 6.51 6.21
N GLY A 25 2.08 5.50 5.80
CA GLY A 25 2.12 4.16 6.36
C GLY A 25 1.42 4.06 7.73
N VAL A 26 0.56 5.02 8.07
CA VAL A 26 -0.26 5.01 9.28
C VAL A 26 -1.49 4.13 9.01
N VAL A 27 -1.84 3.28 9.98
CA VAL A 27 -3.04 2.44 9.88
C VAL A 27 -4.29 3.30 10.01
N ILE A 28 -5.15 3.26 9.00
CA ILE A 28 -6.41 4.03 8.95
C ILE A 28 -7.66 3.14 9.00
N ASP A 29 -7.54 1.85 8.71
CA ASP A 29 -8.63 0.87 8.84
C ASP A 29 -8.09 -0.52 9.18
N THR A 30 -8.86 -1.28 9.95
CA THR A 30 -8.57 -2.67 10.31
C THR A 30 -9.87 -3.47 10.32
N ARG A 31 -9.89 -4.58 9.58
CA ARG A 31 -11.00 -5.55 9.57
C ARG A 31 -10.52 -6.94 9.95
N ILE A 32 -11.32 -7.60 10.76
CA ILE A 32 -11.09 -8.96 11.26
C ILE A 32 -12.40 -9.73 11.07
N ASP A 33 -12.40 -10.66 10.13
CA ASP A 33 -13.50 -11.57 9.82
C ASP A 33 -13.14 -12.97 10.33
N LEU A 34 -13.14 -13.11 11.66
CA LEU A 34 -12.86 -14.36 12.37
C LEU A 34 -13.98 -14.66 13.36
N GLU A 35 -14.28 -15.93 13.54
CA GLU A 35 -15.14 -16.37 14.63
C GLU A 35 -14.40 -16.29 15.99
N PRO A 36 -15.11 -16.07 17.10
CA PRO A 36 -14.51 -16.18 18.42
C PRO A 36 -13.88 -17.57 18.60
N ASP A 37 -12.69 -17.61 19.20
CA ASP A 37 -11.89 -18.83 19.42
C ASP A 37 -11.40 -19.57 18.16
N GLU A 38 -11.56 -18.99 16.97
CA GLU A 38 -11.03 -19.56 15.73
C GLU A 38 -9.48 -19.57 15.71
N VAL A 39 -8.87 -18.54 16.30
CA VAL A 39 -7.42 -18.40 16.46
C VAL A 39 -7.08 -17.91 17.86
N SER A 40 -5.87 -18.21 18.33
CA SER A 40 -5.40 -17.64 19.60
C SER A 40 -5.13 -16.14 19.47
N TYR A 41 -5.17 -15.42 20.59
CA TYR A 41 -4.79 -13.99 20.62
C TYR A 41 -3.38 -13.74 20.07
N GLU A 42 -2.45 -14.67 20.33
CA GLU A 42 -1.08 -14.60 19.81
C GLU A 42 -1.05 -14.72 18.29
N GLN A 43 -1.83 -15.64 17.73
CA GLN A 43 -1.97 -15.80 16.28
C GLN A 43 -2.64 -14.58 15.64
N LEU A 44 -3.65 -14.00 16.28
CA LEU A 44 -4.29 -12.78 15.82
C LEU A 44 -3.30 -11.60 15.82
N ALA A 45 -2.53 -11.43 16.90
CA ALA A 45 -1.51 -10.38 17.00
C ALA A 45 -0.43 -10.53 15.92
N LEU A 46 0.00 -11.76 15.66
CA LEU A 46 0.92 -12.07 14.58
C LEU A 46 0.32 -11.74 13.22
N ALA A 47 -0.93 -12.16 12.95
CA ALA A 47 -1.63 -11.90 11.70
C ALA A 47 -1.79 -10.40 11.44
N LEU A 48 -2.13 -9.62 12.47
CA LEU A 48 -2.24 -8.18 12.37
C LEU A 48 -0.89 -7.52 12.02
N THR A 49 0.18 -7.98 12.67
CA THR A 49 1.55 -7.51 12.40
C THR A 49 1.95 -7.80 10.95
N VAL A 50 1.69 -9.01 10.47
CA VAL A 50 1.98 -9.43 9.09
C VAL A 50 1.18 -8.60 8.09
N ALA A 51 -0.13 -8.42 8.31
CA ALA A 51 -0.98 -7.62 7.44
C ALA A 51 -0.52 -6.15 7.38
N ALA A 52 -0.16 -5.56 8.52
CA ALA A 52 0.34 -4.19 8.56
C ALA A 52 1.68 -4.02 7.83
N GLN A 53 2.63 -4.95 8.03
CA GLN A 53 3.92 -4.95 7.34
C GLN A 53 3.73 -5.10 5.83
N GLN A 54 2.89 -6.04 5.40
CA GLN A 54 2.57 -6.22 3.98
C GLN A 54 1.96 -4.95 3.38
N ALA A 55 1.05 -4.28 4.09
CA ALA A 55 0.45 -3.03 3.62
C ALA A 55 1.52 -1.94 3.39
N ARG A 56 2.47 -1.80 4.32
CA ARG A 56 3.58 -0.85 4.18
C ARG A 56 4.52 -1.20 3.03
N ASP A 57 4.85 -2.48 2.85
CA ASP A 57 5.72 -2.91 1.76
C ASP A 57 5.08 -2.63 0.40
N LEU A 58 3.76 -2.87 0.27
CA LEU A 58 3.00 -2.56 -0.94
C LEU A 58 3.00 -1.06 -1.28
N LEU A 59 2.96 -0.20 -0.25
CA LEU A 59 3.05 1.25 -0.42
C LEU A 59 4.39 1.66 -1.05
N VAL A 60 5.50 1.08 -0.56
CA VAL A 60 6.86 1.35 -1.06
C VAL A 60 7.05 0.88 -2.51
N VAL A 61 6.49 -0.28 -2.86
CA VAL A 61 6.54 -0.81 -4.23
C VAL A 61 5.74 0.07 -5.21
N ALA A 62 4.58 0.58 -4.77
CA ALA A 62 3.77 1.48 -5.57
C ALA A 62 4.48 2.82 -5.86
N GLU A 63 5.19 3.38 -4.87
CA GLU A 63 6.00 4.59 -5.03
C GLU A 63 7.14 4.39 -6.03
N SER A 64 7.86 3.27 -5.90
CA SER A 64 9.00 2.93 -6.75
C SER A 64 8.63 2.77 -8.22
N THR A 65 7.41 2.31 -8.50
CA THR A 65 6.89 2.16 -9.87
C THR A 65 6.49 3.49 -10.50
N SER A 66 6.05 4.47 -9.69
CA SER A 66 5.67 5.79 -10.17
C SER A 66 6.87 6.61 -10.65
N LEU A 67 8.03 6.47 -9.99
CA LEU A 67 9.28 7.14 -10.39
C LEU A 67 9.88 6.60 -11.71
N ALA A 68 9.60 5.34 -12.07
CA ALA A 68 10.08 4.73 -13.31
C ALA A 68 9.28 5.14 -14.57
N ALA A 69 8.15 5.82 -14.40
CA ALA A 69 7.21 6.16 -15.48
C ALA A 69 7.29 7.62 -15.97
N GLN A 70 8.27 8.42 -15.53
CA GLN A 70 8.50 9.75 -16.10
C GLN A 70 9.42 9.64 -17.33
N PRO A 71 8.90 9.71 -18.58
CA PRO A 71 9.76 9.91 -19.72
C PRO A 71 10.33 11.32 -19.63
N ASP A 72 11.66 11.37 -19.57
CA ASP A 72 12.50 12.52 -19.81
C ASP A 72 11.93 13.33 -21.01
N SER A 73 11.24 14.44 -20.71
CA SER A 73 10.79 15.38 -21.74
C SER A 73 11.99 16.24 -22.14
N GLY A 74 12.98 15.58 -22.73
CA GLY A 74 14.09 16.19 -23.44
C GLY A 74 13.64 16.59 -24.84
N GLU A 75 13.37 17.88 -25.02
CA GLU A 75 13.84 18.64 -26.18
C GLU A 75 13.34 18.18 -27.57
N GLN A 76 12.10 18.57 -27.92
CA GLN A 76 11.72 18.76 -29.32
C GLN A 76 11.67 20.25 -29.66
N SER A 77 12.82 20.92 -29.54
CA SER A 77 13.04 22.25 -30.13
C SER A 77 13.55 22.08 -31.56
N GLN A 78 12.78 22.62 -32.52
CA GLN A 78 13.17 23.17 -33.82
C GLN A 78 14.19 22.35 -34.66
N VAL A 79 13.86 21.93 -35.88
CA VAL A 79 13.92 22.82 -37.05
C VAL A 79 12.79 22.50 -38.04
N SER A 80 11.79 23.39 -38.09
CA SER A 80 11.04 23.69 -39.29
C SER A 80 11.69 24.91 -39.93
N HIS A 81 12.29 24.76 -41.12
CA HIS A 81 12.10 25.66 -42.26
C HIS A 81 13.08 25.36 -43.41
N ARG A 82 12.46 25.04 -44.55
CA ARG A 82 12.87 25.31 -45.93
C ARG A 82 13.75 24.29 -46.66
#